data_AF-A0A076F034-F1
#
_entry.id   AF-A0A076F034-F1
#
_cell.length_a   1.000
_cell.length_b   1.000
_cell.length_c   1.000
_cell.angle_alpha   90.00
_cell.angle_beta   90.00
_cell.angle_gamma   90.00
#
_symmetry.space_group_name_H-M   'P 1'
#
loop_
_entity.id
_entity.type
_entity.pdbx_description
1 polymer ?
#
loop_
_entity_poly.entity_id
_entity_poly.type
_entity_poly.pdbx_seq_one_letter_code
_entity_poly.pdbx_strand_id
1 'polypeptide(L)'
;MNVEFDLDGDELGGILELNTVLTLRRSTAGASKAAARRPGSVLWNDKFSIRLQGDAVLFPLAIADFHDLPYPTKASWYLEVGEDLEAAALGSILLLANERREVVVNALAVAGSPTDADRRVLSTLRTDVQRTLIERALTHEDFADDVDYPTGSLGALLAAVLRTTFPAFTLEALRRERLSEPALFTSRMQDATNLLAAP
;
A
#
# COMPACT_ATOMS: atom_id res chain seq x y z
N MET A 1 -30.45 -14.08 3.17
CA MET A 1 -30.33 -15.13 2.14
C MET A 1 -28.93 -15.65 2.27
N ASN A 2 -28.76 -16.92 2.66
CA ASN A 2 -27.44 -17.53 2.79
C ASN A 2 -27.17 -18.34 1.53
N VAL A 3 -26.00 -18.15 0.93
CA VAL A 3 -25.51 -18.92 -0.22
C VAL A 3 -24.28 -19.66 0.27
N GLU A 4 -24.30 -20.99 0.13
CA GLU A 4 -23.21 -21.89 0.50
C GLU A 4 -22.79 -22.64 -0.75
N PHE A 5 -21.49 -22.69 -1.02
CA PHE A 5 -20.90 -23.39 -2.15
C PHE A 5 -19.52 -23.91 -1.74
N ASP A 6 -19.15 -25.07 -2.29
CA ASP A 6 -17.85 -25.71 -2.08
C ASP A 6 -17.01 -25.52 -3.33
N LEU A 7 -15.72 -25.20 -3.18
CA LEU A 7 -14.79 -24.99 -4.28
C LEU A 7 -13.58 -25.88 -4.05
N ASP A 8 -13.19 -26.64 -5.07
CA ASP A 8 -12.04 -27.54 -4.97
C ASP A 8 -10.75 -26.72 -4.78
N GLY A 9 -9.95 -27.13 -3.80
CA GLY A 9 -8.77 -26.37 -3.35
C GLY A 9 -7.67 -26.19 -4.41
N ASP A 10 -7.68 -26.97 -5.48
CA ASP A 10 -6.80 -26.87 -6.65
C ASP A 10 -7.30 -25.88 -7.71
N GLU A 11 -8.55 -25.44 -7.64
CA GLU A 11 -9.12 -24.36 -8.48
C GLU A 11 -9.02 -22.98 -7.80
N LEU A 12 -8.55 -22.93 -6.55
CA LEU A 12 -8.48 -21.73 -5.72
C LEU A 12 -7.06 -21.13 -5.68
N GLY A 13 -6.89 -19.93 -6.25
CA GLY A 13 -5.64 -19.16 -6.18
C GLY A 13 -5.86 -17.66 -6.34
N GLY A 14 -5.04 -16.84 -5.67
CA GLY A 14 -5.08 -15.38 -5.80
C GLY A 14 -6.23 -14.71 -5.05
N ILE A 15 -7.25 -14.22 -5.76
CA ILE A 15 -8.33 -13.39 -5.21
C ILE A 15 -9.70 -14.02 -5.54
N LEU A 16 -10.52 -14.24 -4.52
CA LEU A 16 -11.94 -14.52 -4.64
C LEU A 16 -12.71 -13.22 -4.72
N GLU A 17 -13.36 -12.97 -5.86
CA GLU A 17 -14.30 -11.87 -6.01
C GLU A 17 -15.74 -12.39 -6.06
N LEU A 18 -16.54 -11.97 -5.09
CA LEU A 18 -17.98 -12.21 -5.06
C LEU A 18 -18.71 -10.97 -5.57
N ASN A 19 -19.36 -11.10 -6.72
CA ASN A 19 -20.19 -10.04 -7.31
C ASN A 19 -21.67 -10.37 -7.13
N THR A 20 -22.37 -9.56 -6.35
CA THR A 20 -23.81 -9.72 -6.10
C THR A 20 -24.57 -8.66 -6.90
N VAL A 21 -25.29 -9.10 -7.94
CA VAL A 21 -26.02 -8.20 -8.84
C VAL A 21 -27.52 -8.41 -8.71
N LEU A 22 -28.26 -7.35 -8.38
CA LEU A 22 -29.72 -7.33 -8.49
C LEU A 22 -30.09 -6.79 -9.87
N THR A 23 -30.77 -7.62 -10.66
CA THR A 23 -31.23 -7.23 -12.01
C THR A 23 -32.75 -7.11 -12.09
N LEU A 24 -33.22 -6.18 -12.92
CA LEU A 24 -34.62 -6.00 -13.21
C LEU A 24 -35.12 -7.16 -14.07
N ARG A 25 -36.01 -8.01 -13.54
CA ARG A 25 -36.61 -9.09 -14.35
C ARG A 25 -37.71 -8.59 -15.30
N ARG A 26 -38.54 -7.67 -14.83
CA ARG A 26 -39.63 -7.07 -15.61
C ARG A 26 -39.96 -5.69 -15.03
N SER A 27 -40.17 -4.71 -15.91
CA SER A 27 -40.63 -3.38 -15.49
C SER A 27 -42.09 -3.42 -15.05
N THR A 28 -42.44 -2.61 -14.05
CA THR A 28 -43.82 -2.46 -13.56
C THR A 28 -44.53 -1.32 -14.30
N ALA A 29 -45.83 -1.49 -14.55
CA ALA A 29 -46.66 -0.42 -15.09
C ALA A 29 -46.72 0.75 -14.10
N GLY A 30 -46.48 1.97 -14.58
CA GLY A 30 -46.45 3.18 -13.74
C GLY A 30 -45.06 3.58 -13.22
N ALA A 31 -43.99 2.86 -13.57
CA ALA A 31 -42.62 3.27 -13.24
C ALA A 31 -42.28 4.65 -13.85
N SER A 32 -41.50 5.46 -13.12
CA SER A 32 -41.11 6.80 -13.57
C SER A 32 -40.29 6.75 -14.87
N LYS A 33 -40.20 7.87 -15.61
CA LYS A 33 -39.40 7.94 -16.85
C LYS A 33 -37.90 7.65 -16.59
N ALA A 34 -37.42 7.89 -15.37
CA ALA A 34 -36.03 7.66 -14.97
C ALA A 34 -35.76 6.25 -14.43
N ALA A 35 -36.80 5.41 -14.23
CA ALA A 35 -36.62 4.05 -13.75
C ALA A 35 -36.09 3.12 -14.86
N ALA A 36 -35.30 2.11 -14.47
CA ALA A 36 -34.91 1.03 -15.36
C ALA A 36 -36.15 0.28 -15.89
N ARG A 37 -36.20 0.01 -17.20
CA ARG A 37 -37.35 -0.64 -17.86
C ARG A 37 -37.00 -1.91 -18.62
N ARG A 38 -35.71 -2.14 -18.89
CA ARG A 38 -35.25 -3.26 -19.69
C ARG A 38 -34.98 -4.46 -18.77
N PRO A 39 -35.54 -5.65 -19.06
CA PRO A 39 -35.12 -6.88 -18.42
C PRO A 39 -33.59 -7.03 -18.48
N GLY A 40 -32.97 -7.38 -17.36
CA GLY A 40 -31.51 -7.50 -17.22
C GLY A 40 -30.80 -6.22 -16.79
N SER A 41 -31.47 -5.07 -16.68
CA SER A 41 -30.84 -3.86 -16.12
C SER A 41 -30.37 -4.09 -14.68
N VAL A 42 -29.13 -3.74 -14.37
CA VAL A 42 -28.59 -3.78 -13.01
C VAL A 42 -29.22 -2.67 -12.19
N LEU A 43 -29.89 -3.03 -11.10
CA LEU A 43 -30.51 -2.11 -10.16
C LEU A 43 -29.59 -1.80 -8.98
N TRP A 44 -28.75 -2.76 -8.62
CA TRP A 44 -27.81 -2.67 -7.52
C TRP A 44 -26.71 -3.72 -7.73
N ASN A 45 -25.50 -3.38 -7.31
CA ASN A 45 -24.35 -4.28 -7.32
C ASN A 45 -23.58 -4.10 -6.01
N ASP A 46 -23.07 -5.20 -5.48
CA ASP A 46 -22.12 -5.22 -4.38
C ASP A 46 -20.96 -6.17 -4.72
N LYS A 47 -19.75 -5.74 -4.42
CA LYS A 47 -18.53 -6.48 -4.72
C LYS A 47 -17.77 -6.70 -3.43
N PHE A 48 -17.54 -7.96 -3.11
CA PHE A 48 -16.76 -8.38 -1.96
C PHE A 48 -15.54 -9.17 -2.44
N SER A 49 -14.36 -8.85 -1.92
CA SER A 49 -13.10 -9.43 -2.37
C SER A 49 -12.32 -10.00 -1.18
N ILE A 50 -11.92 -11.27 -1.27
CA ILE A 50 -11.04 -11.94 -0.30
C ILE A 50 -9.82 -12.47 -1.04
N ARG A 51 -8.61 -12.22 -0.51
CA ARG A 51 -7.37 -12.80 -1.05
C ARG A 51 -7.17 -14.20 -0.44
N LEU A 52 -7.18 -15.24 -1.27
CA LEU A 52 -7.21 -16.66 -0.87
C LEU A 52 -5.82 -17.27 -0.66
N GLN A 53 -4.82 -16.75 -1.35
CA GLN A 53 -3.44 -17.21 -1.24
C GLN A 53 -2.55 -16.06 -0.76
N GLY A 54 -1.90 -16.29 0.39
CA GLY A 54 -0.86 -15.42 0.93
C GLY A 54 0.46 -15.71 0.25
N ASP A 55 0.62 -15.26 -0.99
CA ASP A 55 1.94 -14.84 -1.44
C ASP A 55 1.98 -13.35 -1.11
N ALA A 56 2.55 -13.01 0.05
CA ALA A 56 2.85 -11.62 0.31
C ALA A 56 3.70 -11.18 -0.88
N VAL A 57 3.20 -10.22 -1.68
CA VAL A 57 4.02 -9.57 -2.70
C VAL A 57 5.31 -9.19 -1.98
N LEU A 58 6.39 -9.90 -2.29
CA LEU A 58 7.64 -9.73 -1.59
C LEU A 58 8.08 -8.31 -1.89
N PHE A 59 8.08 -7.49 -0.85
CA PHE A 59 8.57 -6.13 -0.96
C PHE A 59 9.99 -6.18 -1.53
N PRO A 60 10.29 -5.51 -2.66
CA PRO A 60 11.58 -5.65 -3.33
C PRO A 60 12.71 -5.26 -2.37
N LEU A 61 13.57 -6.24 -2.07
CA LEU A 61 14.65 -6.14 -1.10
C LEU A 61 15.90 -6.79 -1.67
N ALA A 62 17.04 -6.12 -1.55
CA ALA A 62 18.36 -6.70 -1.79
C ALA A 62 19.32 -6.38 -0.65
N ILE A 63 20.26 -7.30 -0.40
CA ILE A 63 21.39 -7.09 0.50
C ILE A 63 22.59 -6.67 -0.36
N ALA A 64 23.27 -5.59 0.03
CA ALA A 64 24.42 -5.08 -0.71
C ALA A 64 25.47 -4.45 0.21
N ASP A 65 26.73 -4.44 -0.22
CA ASP A 65 27.78 -3.67 0.44
C ASP A 65 27.76 -2.21 -0.02
N PHE A 66 27.44 -1.30 0.91
CA PHE A 66 27.44 0.14 0.62
C PHE A 66 28.85 0.72 0.50
N HIS A 67 29.89 -0.05 0.78
CA HIS A 67 31.28 0.34 0.48
C HIS A 67 31.53 0.40 -1.02
N ASP A 68 30.91 -0.50 -1.79
CA ASP A 68 31.12 -0.65 -3.23
C ASP A 68 30.06 0.08 -4.07
N LEU A 69 29.13 0.77 -3.41
CA LEU A 69 28.02 1.50 -4.01
C LEU A 69 28.08 3.00 -3.68
N PRO A 70 27.39 3.88 -4.44
CA PRO A 70 27.37 5.33 -4.21
C PRO A 70 26.50 5.73 -2.99
N TYR A 71 26.42 4.88 -1.96
CA TYR A 71 25.65 5.11 -0.74
C TYR A 71 26.58 5.36 0.45
N PRO A 72 26.15 6.09 1.49
CA PRO A 72 26.98 6.28 2.67
C PRO A 72 27.30 4.92 3.30
N THR A 73 28.58 4.54 3.37
CA THR A 73 29.04 3.20 3.82
C THR A 73 28.50 2.81 5.21
N LYS A 74 28.19 3.80 6.05
CA LYS A 74 27.66 3.60 7.41
C LYS A 74 26.14 3.68 7.50
N ALA A 75 25.41 3.99 6.42
CA ALA A 75 23.96 3.92 6.41
C ALA A 75 23.51 2.46 6.59
N SER A 76 22.32 2.28 7.16
CA SER A 76 21.78 0.96 7.45
C SER A 76 20.98 0.37 6.30
N TRP A 77 20.33 1.23 5.55
CA TRP A 77 19.57 0.90 4.35
C TRP A 77 19.44 2.12 3.46
N TYR A 78 18.95 1.91 2.26
CA TYR A 78 18.57 2.94 1.29
C TYR A 78 17.34 2.45 0.52
N LEU A 79 16.36 3.34 0.30
CA LEU A 79 15.19 3.02 -0.51
C LEU A 79 15.28 3.76 -1.83
N GLU A 80 15.43 3.01 -2.92
CA GLU A 80 15.28 3.51 -4.28
C GLU A 80 13.79 3.63 -4.60
N VAL A 81 13.39 4.78 -5.15
CA VAL A 81 12.02 5.04 -5.61
C VAL A 81 12.10 5.72 -6.97
N GLY A 82 11.41 5.17 -7.97
CA GLY A 82 11.36 5.69 -9.32
C GLY A 82 10.62 7.02 -9.45
N GLU A 83 10.66 7.55 -10.68
CA GLU A 83 9.99 8.80 -11.07
C GLU A 83 8.66 8.56 -11.79
N ASP A 84 8.56 7.50 -12.60
CA ASP A 84 7.37 7.25 -13.39
C ASP A 84 6.22 6.73 -12.53
N LEU A 85 5.20 7.59 -12.31
CA LEU A 85 4.01 7.26 -11.53
C LEU A 85 3.13 6.19 -12.20
N GLU A 86 3.22 6.01 -13.51
CA GLU A 86 2.46 5.01 -14.26
C GLU A 86 3.18 3.65 -14.30
N ALA A 87 4.51 3.63 -14.03
CA ALA A 87 5.31 2.41 -14.02
C ALA A 87 4.92 1.46 -12.88
N ALA A 88 5.18 0.17 -13.08
CA ALA A 88 4.86 -0.88 -12.10
C ALA A 88 5.62 -0.67 -10.78
N ALA A 89 4.89 -0.54 -9.67
CA ALA A 89 5.45 -0.20 -8.36
C ALA A 89 6.60 -1.13 -7.94
N LEU A 90 6.46 -2.43 -8.13
CA LEU A 90 7.48 -3.43 -7.74
C LEU A 90 8.77 -3.34 -8.58
N GLY A 91 8.71 -2.76 -9.77
CA GLY A 91 9.89 -2.45 -10.58
C GLY A 91 10.44 -1.04 -10.31
N SER A 92 9.70 -0.22 -9.58
CA SER A 92 10.03 1.18 -9.29
C SER A 92 10.46 1.40 -7.84
N ILE A 93 10.44 0.38 -6.98
CA ILE A 93 10.93 0.47 -5.61
C ILE A 93 11.93 -0.65 -5.35
N LEU A 94 13.01 -0.33 -4.63
CA LEU A 94 13.96 -1.32 -4.15
C LEU A 94 14.55 -0.87 -2.82
N LEU A 95 14.35 -1.67 -1.78
CA LEU A 95 15.05 -1.48 -0.52
C LEU A 95 16.39 -2.21 -0.56
N LEU A 96 17.46 -1.45 -0.36
CA LEU A 96 18.80 -1.97 -0.20
C LEU A 96 19.13 -1.98 1.29
N ALA A 97 19.41 -3.14 1.87
CA ALA A 97 19.94 -3.25 3.22
C ALA A 97 21.45 -3.44 3.16
N ASN A 98 22.17 -2.65 3.95
CA ASN A 98 23.62 -2.69 3.99
C ASN A 98 24.10 -3.95 4.71
N GLU A 99 24.82 -4.83 4.03
CA GLU A 99 25.30 -6.09 4.60
C GLU A 99 26.20 -5.90 5.84
N ARG A 100 26.89 -4.76 5.92
CA ARG A 100 27.76 -4.40 7.05
C ARG A 100 26.98 -4.04 8.31
N ARG A 101 25.64 -3.94 8.25
CA ARG A 101 24.74 -3.70 9.38
C ARG A 101 23.98 -4.97 9.73
N GLU A 102 24.68 -5.93 10.34
CA GLU A 102 24.14 -7.24 10.71
C GLU A 102 22.82 -7.16 11.49
N VAL A 103 22.65 -6.18 12.39
CA VAL A 103 21.41 -5.98 13.15
C VAL A 103 20.18 -5.83 12.24
N VAL A 104 20.34 -5.17 11.09
CA VAL A 104 19.24 -4.97 10.12
C VAL A 104 19.04 -6.21 9.26
N VAL A 105 20.14 -6.77 8.74
CA VAL A 105 20.10 -7.97 7.89
C VAL A 105 19.48 -9.15 8.64
N ASN A 106 19.87 -9.36 9.89
CA ASN A 106 19.35 -10.44 10.73
C ASN A 106 17.86 -10.22 11.03
N ALA A 107 17.45 -9.00 11.38
CA ALA A 107 16.05 -8.69 11.63
C ALA A 107 15.17 -8.92 10.39
N LEU A 108 15.67 -8.58 9.20
CA LEU A 108 14.99 -8.86 7.92
C LEU A 108 14.89 -10.37 7.64
N ALA A 109 15.94 -11.15 7.91
CA ALA A 109 15.95 -12.59 7.68
C ALA A 109 14.92 -13.35 8.54
N VAL A 110 14.59 -12.84 9.73
CA VAL A 110 13.63 -13.46 10.66
C VAL A 110 12.28 -12.71 10.73
N ALA A 111 11.98 -11.86 9.75
CA ALA A 111 10.78 -11.00 9.77
C ALA A 111 9.44 -11.76 9.88
N GLY A 112 9.39 -13.04 9.50
CA GLY A 112 8.21 -13.91 9.70
C GLY A 112 7.99 -14.36 11.14
N SER A 113 9.01 -14.33 12.00
CA SER A 113 8.93 -14.69 13.43
C SER A 113 9.97 -13.92 14.26
N PRO A 114 9.85 -12.58 14.37
CA PRO A 114 10.86 -11.71 14.96
C PRO A 114 10.87 -11.78 16.50
N THR A 115 12.05 -11.63 17.10
CA THR A 115 12.19 -11.34 18.54
C THR A 115 11.74 -9.91 18.85
N ASP A 116 11.65 -9.55 20.14
CA ASP A 116 11.32 -8.17 20.53
C ASP A 116 12.36 -7.14 20.08
N ALA A 117 13.64 -7.54 20.00
CA ALA A 117 14.69 -6.67 19.46
C ALA A 117 14.49 -6.48 17.96
N ASP A 118 14.23 -7.56 17.22
CA ASP A 118 13.99 -7.51 15.77
C ASP A 118 12.76 -6.67 15.44
N ARG A 119 11.67 -6.79 16.22
CA ARG A 119 10.46 -5.97 16.06
C ARG A 119 10.75 -4.47 16.13
N ARG A 120 11.66 -4.04 17.00
CA ARG A 120 12.05 -2.62 17.11
C ARG A 120 12.83 -2.15 15.88
N VAL A 121 13.73 -2.99 15.38
CA VAL A 121 14.48 -2.72 14.15
C VAL A 121 13.54 -2.65 12.95
N LEU A 122 12.68 -3.66 12.78
CA LEU A 122 11.70 -3.73 11.70
C LEU A 122 10.67 -2.59 11.78
N SER A 123 10.25 -2.20 12.98
CA SER A 123 9.38 -1.03 13.17
C SER A 123 10.06 0.24 12.69
N THR A 124 11.33 0.45 13.05
CA THR A 124 12.11 1.62 12.61
C THR A 124 12.27 1.65 11.10
N LEU A 125 12.63 0.50 10.51
CA LEU A 125 12.78 0.36 9.07
C LEU A 125 11.46 0.61 8.33
N ARG A 126 10.35 0.02 8.80
CA ARG A 126 9.02 0.21 8.21
C ARG A 126 8.60 1.68 8.25
N THR A 127 8.77 2.35 9.39
CA THR A 127 8.45 3.78 9.54
C THR A 127 9.27 4.62 8.58
N ASP A 128 10.56 4.34 8.41
CA ASP A 128 11.43 5.09 7.50
C ASP A 128 11.12 4.84 6.02
N VAL A 129 10.78 3.60 5.65
CA VAL A 129 10.28 3.26 4.30
C VAL A 129 8.98 4.00 4.00
N GLN A 130 8.01 3.96 4.91
CA GLN A 130 6.74 4.69 4.75
C GLN A 130 6.98 6.20 4.66
N ARG A 131 7.84 6.76 5.51
CA ARG A 131 8.24 8.16 5.46
C ARG A 131 8.82 8.52 4.09
N THR A 132 9.74 7.71 3.57
CA THR A 132 10.40 7.99 2.28
C THR A 132 9.40 7.97 1.12
N LEU A 133 8.47 7.02 1.10
CA LEU A 133 7.40 6.97 0.11
C LEU A 133 6.45 8.18 0.23
N ILE A 134 6.09 8.58 1.45
CA ILE A 134 5.25 9.77 1.66
C ILE A 134 5.99 11.03 1.23
N GLU A 135 7.24 11.23 1.64
CA GLU A 135 8.08 12.35 1.20
C GLU A 135 8.14 12.42 -0.33
N ARG A 136 8.26 11.28 -1.00
CA ARG A 136 8.19 11.19 -2.46
C ARG A 136 6.86 11.71 -3.00
N ALA A 137 5.74 11.22 -2.47
CA ALA A 137 4.40 11.68 -2.85
C ALA A 137 4.21 13.21 -2.63
N LEU A 138 4.72 13.72 -1.49
CA LEU A 138 4.59 15.14 -1.14
C LEU A 138 5.46 16.05 -2.03
N THR A 139 6.58 15.55 -2.55
CA THR A 139 7.55 16.35 -3.33
C THR A 139 7.45 16.16 -4.84
N HIS A 140 6.81 15.09 -5.31
CA HIS A 140 6.60 14.85 -6.74
C HIS A 140 5.57 15.84 -7.31
N GLU A 141 5.96 16.60 -8.34
CA GLU A 141 5.16 17.69 -8.90
C GLU A 141 3.86 17.18 -9.55
N ASP A 142 3.96 16.09 -10.33
CA ASP A 142 2.80 15.49 -11.01
C ASP A 142 1.96 14.56 -10.13
N PHE A 143 2.32 14.39 -8.85
CA PHE A 143 1.57 13.53 -7.96
C PHE A 143 0.36 14.25 -7.36
N ALA A 144 -0.80 13.61 -7.48
CA ALA A 144 -2.06 14.03 -6.88
C ALA A 144 -2.81 12.81 -6.31
N ASP A 145 -3.39 12.95 -5.13
CA ASP A 145 -4.02 11.85 -4.38
C ASP A 145 -5.44 11.48 -4.85
N ASP A 146 -6.01 12.30 -5.74
CA ASP A 146 -7.31 12.16 -6.38
C ASP A 146 -7.24 11.62 -7.82
N VAL A 147 -6.04 11.42 -8.37
CA VAL A 147 -5.81 10.79 -9.68
C VAL A 147 -5.96 9.27 -9.60
N ASP A 148 -6.65 8.69 -10.58
CA ASP A 148 -6.80 7.24 -10.72
C ASP A 148 -5.61 6.64 -11.48
N TYR A 149 -4.52 6.40 -10.77
CA TYR A 149 -3.33 5.74 -11.31
C TYR A 149 -3.60 4.26 -11.64
N PRO A 150 -2.89 3.66 -12.62
CA PRO A 150 -3.06 2.25 -12.95
C PRO A 150 -2.87 1.36 -11.72
N THR A 151 -3.69 0.32 -11.62
CA THR A 151 -3.56 -0.64 -10.51
C THR A 151 -2.17 -1.28 -10.50
N GLY A 152 -1.49 -1.21 -9.36
CA GLY A 152 -0.13 -1.75 -9.20
C GLY A 152 0.99 -0.81 -9.69
N SER A 153 0.66 0.41 -10.11
CA SER A 153 1.64 1.44 -10.44
C SER A 153 2.25 2.12 -9.21
N LEU A 154 3.36 2.84 -9.41
CA LEU A 154 3.99 3.64 -8.37
C LEU A 154 3.03 4.71 -7.81
N GLY A 155 2.30 5.43 -8.66
CA GLY A 155 1.32 6.42 -8.25
C GLY A 155 0.21 5.82 -7.38
N ALA A 156 -0.31 4.65 -7.77
CA ALA A 156 -1.30 3.92 -6.98
C ALA A 156 -0.75 3.49 -5.60
N LEU A 157 0.52 3.05 -5.54
CA LEU A 157 1.19 2.72 -4.29
C LEU A 157 1.35 3.96 -3.39
N LEU A 158 1.87 5.07 -3.93
CA LEU A 158 2.08 6.30 -3.18
C LEU A 158 0.76 6.85 -2.61
N ALA A 159 -0.29 6.86 -3.41
CA ALA A 159 -1.62 7.29 -2.98
C ALA A 159 -2.21 6.35 -1.91
N ALA A 160 -2.00 5.04 -2.03
CA ALA A 160 -2.41 4.08 -1.00
C ALA A 160 -1.66 4.28 0.32
N VAL A 161 -0.33 4.45 0.29
CA VAL A 161 0.48 4.70 1.49
C VAL A 161 0.06 6.01 2.17
N LEU A 162 -0.18 7.08 1.41
CA LEU A 162 -0.61 8.36 1.95
C LEU A 162 -2.00 8.26 2.61
N ARG A 163 -2.99 7.67 1.92
CA ARG A 163 -4.36 7.53 2.46
C ARG A 163 -4.43 6.61 3.68
N THR A 164 -3.63 5.55 3.72
CA THR A 164 -3.59 4.62 4.86
C THR A 164 -2.89 5.22 6.07
N THR A 165 -1.83 6.01 5.85
CA THR A 165 -1.06 6.63 6.94
C THR A 165 -1.75 7.89 7.48
N PHE A 166 -2.35 8.69 6.60
CA PHE A 166 -2.97 9.98 6.96
C PHE A 166 -4.41 10.12 6.44
N PRO A 167 -5.35 9.26 6.86
CA PRO A 167 -6.73 9.27 6.35
C PRO A 167 -7.50 10.57 6.67
N ALA A 168 -7.05 11.33 7.67
CA ALA A 168 -7.69 12.58 8.09
C ALA A 168 -7.10 13.85 7.44
N PHE A 169 -6.06 13.72 6.61
CA PHE A 169 -5.36 14.86 6.03
C PHE A 169 -5.42 14.83 4.52
N THR A 170 -5.53 16.02 3.91
CA THR A 170 -5.37 16.19 2.47
C THR A 170 -3.89 16.29 2.10
N LEU A 171 -3.56 15.96 0.85
CA LEU A 171 -2.21 16.10 0.30
C LEU A 171 -1.64 17.53 0.52
N GLU A 172 -2.44 18.57 0.27
CA GLU A 172 -2.03 19.96 0.47
C GLU A 172 -1.76 20.31 1.93
N ALA A 173 -2.56 19.78 2.87
CA ALA A 173 -2.37 20.01 4.29
C ALA A 173 -1.04 19.40 4.77
N LEU A 174 -0.72 18.18 4.31
CA LEU A 174 0.55 17.52 4.61
C LEU A 174 1.74 18.25 3.98
N ARG A 175 1.63 18.68 2.71
CA ARG A 175 2.67 19.50 2.06
C ARG A 175 2.95 20.78 2.84
N ARG A 176 1.89 21.45 3.32
CA ARG A 176 1.99 22.67 4.12
C ARG A 176 2.64 22.42 5.47
N GLU A 177 2.17 21.43 6.24
CA GLU A 177 2.74 21.11 7.55
C GLU A 177 4.22 20.72 7.44
N ARG A 178 4.58 19.92 6.43
CA ARG A 178 5.98 19.56 6.17
C ARG A 178 6.87 20.79 5.95
N LEU A 179 6.36 21.82 5.28
CA LEU A 179 7.09 23.06 5.01
C LEU A 179 7.13 24.00 6.23
N SER A 180 6.02 24.18 6.94
CA SER A 180 5.93 25.14 8.04
C SER A 180 6.42 24.57 9.38
N GLU A 181 6.20 23.28 9.62
CA GLU A 181 6.47 22.59 10.88
C GLU A 181 7.09 21.19 10.66
N PRO A 182 8.29 21.10 10.06
CA PRO A 182 8.92 19.82 9.69
C PRO A 182 9.16 18.88 10.89
N ALA A 183 9.41 19.43 12.08
CA ALA A 183 9.55 18.65 13.30
C ALA A 183 8.21 18.01 13.73
N LEU A 184 7.10 18.73 13.59
CA LEU A 184 5.77 18.19 13.88
C LEU A 184 5.40 17.10 12.88
N PHE A 185 5.65 17.33 11.59
CA PHE A 185 5.45 16.32 10.54
C PHE A 185 6.23 15.02 10.85
N THR A 186 7.48 15.14 11.32
CA THR A 186 8.28 13.99 11.75
C THR A 186 7.64 13.26 12.92
N SER A 187 7.20 13.95 13.96
CA SER A 187 6.50 13.32 15.10
C SER A 187 5.18 12.67 14.67
N ARG A 188 4.47 13.28 13.72
CA ARG A 188 3.23 12.73 13.17
C ARG A 188 3.46 11.44 12.39
N MET A 189 4.56 11.35 11.64
CA MET A 189 4.98 10.10 11.00
C MET A 189 5.22 8.98 12.03
N GLN A 190 5.82 9.31 13.18
CA GLN A 190 6.06 8.31 14.24
C GLN A 190 4.73 7.81 14.83
N ASP A 191 3.80 8.73 15.11
CA ASP A 191 2.45 8.44 15.61
C ASP A 191 1.67 7.55 14.62
N ALA A 192 1.56 7.98 13.35
CA ALA A 192 0.79 7.28 12.34
C ALA A 192 1.32 5.87 11.99
N THR A 193 2.62 5.63 12.19
CA THR A 193 3.26 4.34 11.88
C THR A 193 3.45 3.44 13.11
N ASN A 194 2.97 3.89 14.27
CA ASN A 194 3.15 3.23 15.57
C ASN A 194 4.63 2.88 15.84
N LEU A 195 5.53 3.83 15.57
CA LEU A 195 6.98 3.62 15.72
C LEU A 195 7.31 3.17 17.15
N LEU A 196 7.93 2.01 17.27
CA LEU A 196 8.35 1.40 18.54
C LEU A 196 7.20 1.16 19.54
N ALA A 197 5.94 1.17 19.10
CA ALA A 197 4.82 0.79 19.95
C ALA A 197 4.87 -0.71 20.26
N ALA A 198 4.40 -1.09 21.45
CA ALA A 198 4.15 -2.49 21.77
C ALA A 198 3.01 -3.02 20.88
N PRO A 199 3.06 -4.30 20.47
CA PRO A 199 1.98 -4.94 19.71
C PRO A 199 0.66 -4.98 20.48
#